data_AF-A0A843TBV3-F1
#
_entry.id   AF-A0A843TBV3-F1
#
_cell.length_a   1.000
_cell.length_b   1.000
_cell.length_c   1.000
_cell.angle_alpha   90.00
_cell.angle_beta   90.00
_cell.angle_gamma   90.00
#
_symmetry.space_group_name_H-M   'P 1'
#
loop_
_entity.id
_entity.type
_entity.pdbx_description
1 polymer ?
#
loop_
_entity_poly.entity_id
_entity_poly.type
_entity_poly.pdbx_seq_one_letter_code
_entity_poly.pdbx_strand_id
1 'polypeptide(L)'
;MREITAAGRRYASNPIALSSFMAGVRLSPEVLLEGTWRNPAGAAGNFAFFRNLMLGLLPRLYDVHHLEALGGRFALRVTGIGRHGDFTTMAVNRRVVTLTGLPLDEASGTAIADASIRADAFLALWNDMIADLAETTLARIAAARSAPSQTR
;
A
#
# COMPACT_ATOMS: atom_id res chain seq x y z
N MET A 1 -3.76 12.78 19.04
CA MET A 1 -3.70 11.62 18.11
C MET A 1 -4.68 11.91 16.98
N ARG A 2 -4.23 12.09 15.73
CA ARG A 2 -5.14 12.36 14.60
C ARG A 2 -5.67 11.02 14.07
N GLU A 3 -6.95 10.77 14.27
CA GLU A 3 -7.62 9.55 13.82
C GLU A 3 -8.14 9.75 12.39
N ILE A 4 -7.98 8.74 11.51
CA ILE A 4 -8.69 8.73 10.23
C ILE A 4 -10.12 8.25 10.51
N THR A 5 -10.99 9.22 10.75
CA THR A 5 -12.42 9.02 10.96
C THR A 5 -13.19 9.69 9.83
N ALA A 6 -14.18 8.99 9.28
CA ALA A 6 -15.21 9.58 8.44
C ALA A 6 -16.58 9.09 8.94
N ALA A 7 -17.48 10.04 9.22
CA ALA A 7 -18.79 9.76 9.82
C ALA A 7 -18.74 8.90 11.11
N GLY A 8 -17.74 9.13 11.97
CA GLY A 8 -17.58 8.43 13.26
C GLY A 8 -17.08 6.98 13.17
N ARG A 9 -16.74 6.48 11.97
CA ARG A 9 -16.20 5.13 11.78
C ARG A 9 -14.67 5.15 11.80
N ARG A 10 -14.07 4.27 12.60
CA ARG A 10 -12.62 4.04 12.63
C ARG A 10 -12.23 3.17 11.45
N TYR A 11 -11.53 3.75 10.46
CA TYR A 11 -11.10 3.00 9.28
C TYR A 11 -9.76 2.31 9.47
N ALA A 12 -8.91 2.81 10.38
CA ALA A 12 -7.65 2.19 10.74
C ALA A 12 -7.42 2.13 12.26
N SER A 13 -6.86 1.03 12.77
CA SER A 13 -6.55 0.90 14.20
C SER A 13 -5.35 1.76 14.64
N ASN A 14 -4.32 1.91 13.80
CA ASN A 14 -3.17 2.76 14.11
C ASN A 14 -2.83 3.64 12.89
N PRO A 15 -3.49 4.80 12.74
CA PRO A 15 -3.32 5.67 11.58
C PRO A 15 -1.89 6.17 11.39
N ILE A 16 -1.16 6.42 12.49
CA ILE A 16 0.23 6.90 12.45
C ILE A 16 1.15 5.81 11.91
N ALA A 17 1.07 4.59 12.47
CA ALA A 17 1.86 3.47 11.98
C ALA A 17 1.52 3.14 10.52
N LEU A 18 0.24 3.17 10.16
CA LEU A 18 -0.21 2.95 8.79
C LEU A 18 0.32 4.03 7.84
N SER A 19 0.23 5.32 8.19
CA SER A 19 0.75 6.40 7.35
C SER A 19 2.26 6.31 7.19
N SER A 20 2.99 5.99 8.26
CA SER A 20 4.44 5.80 8.21
C SER A 20 4.80 4.63 7.29
N PHE A 21 4.06 3.53 7.35
CA PHE A 21 4.23 2.43 6.41
C PHE A 21 3.92 2.84 4.97
N MET A 22 2.79 3.49 4.72
CA MET A 22 2.40 3.87 3.36
C MET A 22 3.36 4.89 2.72
N ALA A 23 4.05 5.71 3.51
CA ALA A 23 5.07 6.64 3.02
C ALA A 23 6.29 5.95 2.37
N GLY A 24 6.51 4.65 2.64
CA GLY A 24 7.56 3.86 2.01
C GLY A 24 7.21 3.37 0.60
N VAL A 25 5.96 3.53 0.15
CA VAL A 25 5.54 3.13 -1.20
C VAL A 25 6.03 4.16 -2.22
N ARG A 26 6.83 3.70 -3.19
CA ARG A 26 7.37 4.50 -4.30
C ARG A 26 6.61 4.16 -5.57
N LEU A 27 5.58 4.96 -5.86
CA LEU A 27 4.88 4.86 -7.13
C LEU A 27 5.68 5.58 -8.22
N SER A 28 5.91 4.89 -9.33
CA SER A 28 6.52 5.47 -10.52
C SER A 28 5.50 5.44 -11.67
N PRO A 29 5.63 6.32 -12.70
CA PRO A 29 4.69 6.38 -13.81
C PRO A 29 4.47 5.05 -14.54
N GLU A 30 5.46 4.16 -14.54
CA GLU A 30 5.37 2.83 -15.14
C GLU A 30 4.28 1.97 -14.49
N VAL A 31 3.95 2.21 -13.22
CA VAL A 31 2.85 1.56 -12.51
C VAL A 31 1.51 1.79 -13.20
N LEU A 32 1.31 2.96 -13.84
CA LEU A 32 0.08 3.28 -14.58
C LEU A 32 -0.12 2.41 -15.83
N LEU A 33 0.96 1.80 -16.33
CA LEU A 33 0.93 0.92 -17.51
C LEU A 33 0.67 -0.54 -17.15
N GLU A 34 0.78 -0.92 -15.87
CA GLU A 34 0.61 -2.31 -15.47
C GLU A 34 -0.85 -2.78 -15.61
N GLY A 35 -1.05 -3.91 -16.30
CA GLY A 35 -2.38 -4.50 -16.47
C GLY A 35 -3.01 -5.02 -15.18
N THR A 36 -2.24 -5.10 -14.09
CA THR A 36 -2.68 -5.52 -12.75
C THR A 36 -3.75 -4.61 -12.16
N TRP A 37 -3.81 -3.34 -12.55
CA TRP A 37 -4.87 -2.40 -12.15
C TRP A 37 -6.19 -2.58 -12.92
N ARG A 38 -6.19 -3.36 -14.02
CA ARG A 38 -7.36 -3.51 -14.91
C ARG A 38 -8.41 -4.52 -14.41
N ASN A 39 -8.21 -5.15 -13.26
CA ASN A 39 -9.16 -6.14 -12.74
C ASN A 39 -10.33 -5.45 -12.00
N PRO A 40 -11.58 -5.67 -12.43
CA PRO A 40 -12.74 -5.06 -11.77
C PRO A 40 -12.92 -5.62 -10.35
N ALA A 41 -13.17 -4.71 -9.41
CA ALA A 41 -13.45 -4.99 -8.01
C ALA A 41 -14.82 -5.66 -7.80
N GLY A 42 -14.94 -6.97 -8.10
CA GLY A 42 -16.05 -7.81 -7.64
C GLY A 42 -15.72 -8.47 -6.29
N ALA A 43 -16.71 -8.94 -5.52
CA ALA A 43 -16.49 -9.48 -4.17
C ALA A 43 -15.47 -10.65 -4.09
N ALA A 44 -15.46 -11.56 -5.07
CA ALA A 44 -14.43 -12.60 -5.22
C ALA A 44 -13.11 -12.07 -5.83
N GLY A 45 -13.20 -11.00 -6.63
CA GLY A 45 -12.06 -10.27 -7.18
C GLY A 45 -11.31 -9.43 -6.14
N ASN A 46 -11.97 -8.98 -5.08
CA ASN A 46 -11.39 -8.14 -4.03
C ASN A 46 -10.28 -8.89 -3.28
N PHE A 47 -10.49 -10.16 -2.91
CA PHE A 47 -9.43 -10.95 -2.28
C PHE A 47 -8.23 -11.16 -3.21
N ALA A 48 -8.49 -11.58 -4.45
CA ALA A 48 -7.44 -11.76 -5.46
C ALA A 48 -6.67 -10.45 -5.71
N PHE A 49 -7.36 -9.31 -5.67
CA PHE A 49 -6.78 -7.98 -5.76
C PHE A 49 -5.85 -7.69 -4.59
N PHE A 50 -6.32 -7.78 -3.33
CA PHE A 50 -5.45 -7.51 -2.17
C PHE A 50 -4.26 -8.46 -2.10
N ARG A 51 -4.46 -9.73 -2.48
CA ARG A 51 -3.35 -10.68 -2.57
C ARG A 51 -2.33 -10.27 -3.63
N ASN A 52 -2.76 -9.88 -4.83
CA ASN A 52 -1.86 -9.42 -5.89
C ASN A 52 -1.15 -8.12 -5.49
N LEU A 53 -1.89 -7.17 -4.92
CA LEU A 53 -1.36 -5.91 -4.43
C LEU A 53 -0.29 -6.16 -3.36
N MET A 54 -0.61 -6.94 -2.32
CA MET A 54 0.28 -7.14 -1.19
C MET A 54 1.44 -8.08 -1.49
N LEU A 55 1.22 -9.18 -2.22
CA LEU A 55 2.27 -10.18 -2.47
C LEU A 55 3.05 -9.95 -3.78
N GLY A 56 2.45 -9.26 -4.76
CA GLY A 56 3.03 -9.06 -6.08
C GLY A 56 3.57 -7.65 -6.27
N LEU A 57 2.73 -6.64 -6.08
CA LEU A 57 3.08 -5.25 -6.39
C LEU A 57 3.88 -4.58 -5.27
N LEU A 58 3.35 -4.57 -4.05
CA LEU A 58 3.92 -3.86 -2.91
C LEU A 58 5.41 -4.15 -2.72
N PRO A 59 5.92 -5.40 -2.76
CA PRO A 59 7.34 -5.66 -2.57
C PRO A 59 8.25 -5.03 -3.64
N ARG A 60 7.72 -4.80 -4.85
CA ARG A 60 8.44 -4.14 -5.96
C ARG A 60 8.43 -2.62 -5.82
N LEU A 61 7.41 -2.08 -5.18
CA LEU A 61 7.17 -0.64 -5.05
C LEU A 61 7.70 -0.06 -3.75
N TYR A 62 8.02 -0.90 -2.76
CA TYR A 62 8.37 -0.44 -1.43
C TYR A 62 9.87 -0.16 -1.28
N ASP A 63 10.19 0.98 -0.68
CA ASP A 63 11.55 1.37 -0.33
C ASP A 63 12.07 0.55 0.86
N VAL A 64 13.02 -0.35 0.61
CA VAL A 64 13.56 -1.23 1.64
C VAL A 64 14.24 -0.46 2.77
N HIS A 65 14.89 0.68 2.48
CA HIS A 65 15.56 1.48 3.51
C HIS A 65 14.56 2.16 4.43
N HIS A 66 13.42 2.56 3.87
CA HIS A 66 12.29 3.03 4.67
C HIS A 66 11.75 1.94 5.58
N LEU A 67 11.58 0.71 5.06
CA LEU A 67 11.12 -0.42 5.88
C LEU A 67 12.10 -0.77 7.00
N GLU A 68 13.40 -0.78 6.71
CA GLU A 68 14.47 -0.99 7.69
C GLU A 68 14.42 0.08 8.79
N ALA A 69 14.21 1.35 8.44
CA ALA A 69 14.05 2.44 9.39
C ALA A 69 12.79 2.32 10.28
N LEU A 70 11.75 1.62 9.80
CA LEU A 70 10.54 1.31 10.58
C LEU A 70 10.68 0.06 11.47
N GLY A 71 11.88 -0.55 11.54
CA GLY A 71 12.12 -1.77 12.32
C GLY A 71 12.13 -3.05 11.48
N GLY A 72 12.18 -2.95 10.16
CA GLY A 72 12.40 -4.06 9.25
C GLY A 72 11.18 -4.97 9.00
N ARG A 73 10.05 -4.73 9.68
CA ARG A 73 8.77 -5.41 9.41
C ARG A 73 7.57 -4.50 9.61
N PHE A 74 6.48 -4.83 8.95
CA PHE A 74 5.17 -4.25 9.17
C PHE A 74 4.06 -5.28 8.95
N ALA A 75 3.25 -5.53 9.97
CA ALA A 75 2.13 -6.45 9.99
C ALA A 75 0.81 -5.68 9.81
N LEU A 76 0.15 -5.90 8.68
CA LEU A 76 -1.07 -5.23 8.28
C LEU A 76 -2.25 -6.23 8.25
N ARG A 77 -3.35 -5.86 8.90
CA ARG A 77 -4.63 -6.56 8.78
C ARG A 77 -5.64 -5.75 7.97
N VAL A 78 -6.02 -6.26 6.81
CA VAL A 78 -7.10 -5.73 5.97
C VAL A 78 -8.42 -6.43 6.35
N THR A 79 -9.32 -5.69 6.98
CA THR A 79 -10.62 -6.22 7.44
C THR A 79 -11.69 -6.13 6.35
N GLY A 80 -12.73 -6.97 6.43
CA GLY A 80 -13.82 -6.98 5.45
C GLY A 80 -13.60 -7.87 4.22
N ILE A 81 -12.48 -8.60 4.14
CA ILE A 81 -12.14 -9.52 3.02
C ILE A 81 -11.95 -10.99 3.46
N GLY A 82 -12.52 -11.35 4.61
CA GLY A 82 -12.45 -12.72 5.14
C GLY A 82 -11.11 -13.06 5.81
N ARG A 83 -10.78 -14.35 5.90
CA ARG A 83 -9.64 -14.88 6.68
C ARG A 83 -8.25 -14.59 6.09
N HIS A 84 -8.19 -13.94 4.93
CA HIS A 84 -6.96 -13.79 4.16
C HIS A 84 -6.49 -12.32 4.04
N GLY A 85 -6.96 -11.46 4.94
CA GLY A 85 -6.55 -10.05 4.97
C GLY A 85 -5.29 -9.77 5.78
N ASP A 86 -4.63 -10.80 6.29
CA ASP A 86 -3.45 -10.67 7.14
C ASP A 86 -2.18 -10.77 6.30
N PHE A 87 -1.32 -9.76 6.41
CA PHE A 87 -0.08 -9.66 5.66
C PHE A 87 1.05 -9.16 6.55
N THR A 88 2.25 -9.72 6.36
CA THR A 88 3.47 -9.22 7.01
C THR A 88 4.49 -8.87 5.93
N THR A 89 4.85 -7.59 5.84
CA THR A 89 5.89 -7.09 4.94
C THR A 89 7.20 -6.99 5.70
N MET A 90 8.29 -7.49 5.15
CA MET A 90 9.59 -7.60 5.83
C MET A 90 10.74 -7.21 4.90
N ALA A 91 11.79 -6.63 5.47
CA ALA A 91 13.08 -6.47 4.82
C ALA A 91 13.91 -7.74 5.07
N VAL A 92 14.28 -8.43 3.99
CA VAL A 92 15.12 -9.63 4.01
C VAL A 92 16.22 -9.46 2.97
N ASN A 93 17.49 -9.46 3.41
CA ASN A 93 18.65 -9.31 2.53
C ASN A 93 18.55 -8.10 1.57
N ARG A 94 18.16 -6.92 2.09
CA ARG A 94 17.93 -5.68 1.32
C ARG A 94 16.85 -5.81 0.23
N ARG A 95 15.91 -6.74 0.38
CA ARG A 95 14.72 -6.87 -0.46
C ARG A 95 13.48 -6.78 0.42
N VAL A 96 12.40 -6.26 -0.14
CA VAL A 96 11.09 -6.32 0.50
C VAL A 96 10.42 -7.63 0.09
N VAL A 97 9.84 -8.33 1.05
CA VAL A 97 8.99 -9.50 0.84
C VAL A 97 7.71 -9.32 1.64
N THR A 98 6.60 -9.81 1.11
CA THR A 98 5.34 -9.83 1.87
C THR A 98 4.85 -11.28 1.97
N LEU A 99 4.52 -11.68 3.19
CA LEU A 99 4.01 -12.99 3.55
C LEU A 99 2.54 -12.86 3.94
N THR A 100 1.79 -13.94 3.77
CA THR A 100 0.43 -14.04 4.32
C THR A 100 0.49 -14.42 5.79
N GLY A 101 -0.37 -13.82 6.60
CA GLY A 101 -0.44 -14.03 8.05
C GLY A 101 0.20 -12.89 8.83
N LEU A 102 -0.09 -12.88 10.14
CA LEU A 102 0.49 -11.96 11.12
C LEU A 102 1.51 -12.71 11.98
N PRO A 103 2.53 -12.01 12.51
CA PRO A 103 3.35 -12.56 13.59
C PRO A 103 2.48 -12.87 14.81
N LEU A 104 2.91 -13.86 15.58
CA LEU A 104 2.30 -14.20 16.86
C LEU A 104 3.13 -13.59 17.98
N ASP A 105 2.44 -13.09 19.00
CA ASP A 105 3.02 -12.78 20.29
C ASP A 105 3.56 -14.07 20.93
N GLU A 106 4.83 -14.10 21.33
CA GLU A 106 5.42 -15.31 21.90
C GLU A 106 4.81 -15.71 23.24
N ALA A 107 4.38 -14.74 24.05
CA ALA A 107 3.84 -14.98 25.39
C ALA A 107 2.38 -15.47 25.35
N SER A 108 1.54 -14.85 24.51
CA SER A 108 0.10 -15.13 24.45
C SER A 108 -0.33 -16.00 23.26
N GLY A 109 0.54 -16.21 22.27
CA GLY A 109 0.21 -16.90 21.02
C GLY A 109 -0.78 -16.12 20.15
N THR A 110 -1.08 -14.86 20.49
CA THR A 110 -2.08 -14.06 19.77
C THR A 110 -1.48 -13.38 18.56
N ALA A 111 -2.26 -13.27 17.48
CA ALA A 111 -1.81 -12.60 16.27
C ALA A 111 -1.74 -11.07 16.46
N ILE A 112 -0.57 -10.47 16.19
CA ILE A 112 -0.33 -9.03 16.35
C ILE A 112 -0.28 -8.35 14.97
N ALA A 113 -1.06 -7.27 14.83
CA ALA A 113 -0.94 -6.35 13.70
C ALA A 113 -0.43 -4.99 14.17
N ASP A 114 0.50 -4.40 13.42
CA ASP A 114 0.98 -3.04 13.65
C ASP A 114 -0.10 -2.00 13.28
N ALA A 115 -0.91 -2.33 12.26
CA ALA A 115 -2.15 -1.64 11.94
C ALA A 115 -3.19 -2.58 11.33
N SER A 116 -4.46 -2.22 11.49
CA SER A 116 -5.56 -2.79 10.71
C SER A 116 -6.26 -1.68 9.95
N ILE A 117 -6.79 -1.99 8.77
CA ILE A 117 -7.55 -1.08 7.91
C ILE A 117 -8.73 -1.82 7.27
N ARG A 118 -9.86 -1.17 7.03
CA ARG A 118 -10.94 -1.79 6.22
C ARG A 118 -10.55 -1.85 4.75
N ALA A 119 -10.96 -2.92 4.07
CA ALA A 119 -10.66 -3.14 2.66
C ALA A 119 -11.11 -1.99 1.74
N ASP A 120 -12.29 -1.42 1.97
CA ASP A 120 -12.80 -0.29 1.19
C ASP A 120 -11.95 0.98 1.37
N ALA A 121 -11.57 1.29 2.61
CA ALA A 121 -10.67 2.41 2.90
C ALA A 121 -9.26 2.17 2.37
N PHE A 122 -8.76 0.93 2.42
CA PHE A 122 -7.45 0.60 1.88
C PHE A 122 -7.43 0.73 0.35
N LEU A 123 -8.48 0.25 -0.32
CA LEU A 123 -8.64 0.44 -1.76
C LEU A 123 -8.76 1.93 -2.13
N ALA A 124 -9.55 2.69 -1.39
CA ALA A 124 -9.67 4.13 -1.60
C ALA A 124 -8.31 4.86 -1.48
N LEU A 125 -7.50 4.50 -0.48
CA LEU A 125 -6.15 5.05 -0.31
C LEU A 125 -5.25 4.75 -1.52
N TRP A 126 -5.25 3.51 -2.00
CA TRP A 126 -4.46 3.15 -3.18
C TRP A 126 -4.94 3.86 -4.44
N ASN A 127 -6.26 3.98 -4.62
CA ASN A 127 -6.83 4.71 -5.74
C ASN A 127 -6.43 6.20 -5.71
N ASP A 128 -6.44 6.83 -4.54
CA ASP A 128 -6.04 8.23 -4.35
C ASP A 128 -4.56 8.44 -4.70
N MET A 129 -3.67 7.56 -4.22
CA MET A 129 -2.24 7.62 -4.56
C MET A 129 -1.98 7.43 -6.07
N ILE A 130 -2.74 6.56 -6.73
CA ILE A 130 -2.64 6.35 -8.19
C ILE A 130 -3.19 7.55 -8.97
N ALA A 131 -4.28 8.15 -8.50
CA ALA A 131 -4.85 9.36 -9.09
C ALA A 131 -3.87 10.54 -9.01
N ASP A 132 -3.27 10.78 -7.85
CA ASP A 132 -2.25 11.82 -7.64
C ASP A 132 -1.02 11.61 -8.53
N LEU A 133 -0.55 10.36 -8.67
CA LEU A 133 0.52 10.03 -9.61
C LEU A 133 0.12 10.34 -11.06
N ALA A 134 -1.10 10.00 -11.46
CA ALA A 134 -1.59 10.23 -12.82
C ALA A 134 -1.66 11.74 -13.13
N GLU A 135 -2.22 12.53 -12.21
CA GLU A 135 -2.31 13.98 -12.34
C GLU A 135 -0.92 14.62 -12.43
N THR A 136 -0.02 14.26 -11.51
CA THR A 136 1.37 14.73 -11.51
C THR A 136 2.11 14.37 -12.80
N THR A 137 1.89 13.15 -13.31
CA THR A 137 2.50 12.68 -14.56
C THR A 137 1.98 13.46 -15.77
N LEU A 138 0.67 13.69 -15.84
CA LEU A 138 0.06 14.49 -16.91
C LEU A 138 0.55 15.94 -16.89
N ALA A 139 0.61 16.56 -15.71
CA ALA A 139 1.15 17.91 -15.55
C ALA A 139 2.60 18.01 -16.03
N ARG A 140 3.44 17.02 -15.71
CA ARG A 140 4.83 16.95 -16.18
C ARG A 140 4.93 16.81 -17.70
N ILE A 141 4.08 15.99 -18.32
CA ILE A 141 4.03 15.82 -19.78
C ILE A 141 3.59 17.13 -20.46
N ALA A 142 2.56 17.79 -19.92
CA ALA A 142 2.09 19.08 -20.43
C ALA A 142 3.18 20.15 -20.35
N ALA A 143 3.88 20.25 -19.21
CA ALA A 143 4.99 21.17 -19.02
C ALA A 143 6.14 20.90 -20.01
N ALA A 144 6.50 19.63 -20.23
CA ALA A 144 7.55 19.25 -21.18
C ALA A 144 7.19 19.59 -22.63
N ARG A 145 5.91 19.54 -23.02
CA ARG A 145 5.44 19.93 -24.35
C ARG A 145 5.41 21.44 -24.56
N SER A 146 5.20 22.21 -23.49
CA SER A 146 5.18 23.67 -23.51
C SER A 146 6.58 24.29 -23.38
N ALA A 147 7.62 23.50 -23.09
CA ALA A 147 8.99 24.00 -23.04
C ALA A 147 9.48 24.33 -24.46
N PRO A 148 10.02 25.54 -24.71
CA PRO A 148 10.56 25.88 -26.01
C PRO A 148 11.70 24.93 -26.37
N SER A 149 11.68 24.44 -27.61
CA SER A 149 12.76 23.62 -28.16
C SER A 149 14.06 24.40 -28.06
N GLN A 150 14.98 24.01 -27.17
CA GLN A 150 16.35 24.50 -27.22
C GLN A 150 16.98 23.94 -28.49
N THR A 151 16.78 24.66 -29.59
CA THR A 151 17.52 24.49 -30.83
C THR A 151 18.94 24.93 -30.55
N ARG A 152 19.86 23.97 -30.62
CA ARG A 152 21.30 24.18 -30.65
C ARG A 152 21.75 24.26 -32.10
#